data_AF-A0A7Y4UH80-F1
#
_entry.id   AF-A0A7Y4UH80-F1
#
_cell.length_a   1.000
_cell.length_b   1.000
_cell.length_c   1.000
_cell.angle_alpha   90.00
_cell.angle_beta   90.00
_cell.angle_gamma   90.00
#
_symmetry.space_group_name_H-M   'P 1'
#
loop_
_entity.id
_entity.type
_entity.pdbx_description
1 polymer ?
#
loop_
_entity_poly.entity_id
_entity_poly.type
_entity_poly.pdbx_seq_one_letter_code
_entity_poly.pdbx_strand_id
1 'polypeptide(L)'
;MKTQMKTFAMMVGLLAMSAMMALAQGGRGGSGGTRDPLAGLKRAITQAEAPALTATQETAINALITAYRDALPDEADAALETARDAYEAALLAGNQTAANTAADQIAARQAVLSAARLKASAKLTLDILANLRTGGQLTALNTKFTAERVLSLVRSLAGGGGFGGRD
;
A
#
# COMPACT_ATOMS: atom_id res chain seq x y z
N MET A 1 22.25 -55.16 -7.64
CA MET A 1 22.99 -54.51 -6.53
C MET A 1 23.95 -53.48 -7.10
N LYS A 2 24.09 -52.33 -6.43
CA LYS A 2 24.99 -51.19 -6.73
C LYS A 2 24.37 -50.00 -7.49
N THR A 3 23.15 -49.63 -7.12
CA THR A 3 22.66 -48.24 -7.22
C THR A 3 23.11 -47.45 -5.98
N GLN A 4 24.42 -47.43 -5.71
CA GLN A 4 25.05 -46.86 -4.50
C GLN A 4 26.34 -46.15 -4.90
N MET A 5 26.25 -45.17 -5.79
CA MET A 5 27.37 -44.26 -6.17
C MET A 5 26.86 -42.84 -6.50
N LYS A 6 25.70 -42.47 -5.94
CA LYS A 6 25.20 -41.09 -5.91
C LYS A 6 25.22 -40.63 -4.46
N THR A 7 26.29 -39.98 -4.00
CA THR A 7 26.24 -39.08 -2.81
C THR A 7 27.57 -38.43 -2.36
N PHE A 8 28.75 -38.69 -2.95
CA PHE A 8 30.00 -38.25 -2.32
C PHE A 8 30.83 -37.16 -3.03
N ALA A 9 30.34 -36.53 -4.11
CA ALA A 9 31.14 -35.57 -4.90
C ALA A 9 30.49 -34.19 -5.09
N MET A 10 29.65 -33.73 -4.16
CA MET A 10 28.96 -32.44 -4.32
C MET A 10 28.82 -31.70 -2.99
N MET A 11 29.92 -31.49 -2.26
CA MET A 11 29.85 -30.78 -0.96
C MET A 11 31.11 -29.98 -0.57
N VAL A 12 31.82 -29.35 -1.52
CA VAL A 12 32.98 -28.46 -1.19
C VAL A 12 33.03 -27.17 -2.05
N GLY A 13 31.94 -26.77 -2.72
CA GLY A 13 31.95 -25.64 -3.66
C GLY A 13 31.07 -24.44 -3.30
N LEU A 14 30.62 -24.29 -2.05
CA LEU A 14 29.52 -23.37 -1.70
C LEU A 14 29.84 -22.42 -0.54
N LEU A 15 30.95 -21.65 -0.61
CA LEU A 15 31.35 -20.77 0.49
C LEU A 15 32.07 -19.46 0.10
N ALA A 16 31.89 -18.94 -1.13
CA ALA A 16 32.63 -17.72 -1.54
C ALA A 16 31.91 -16.76 -2.51
N MET A 17 30.58 -16.58 -2.43
CA MET A 17 29.89 -15.51 -3.19
C MET A 17 28.79 -14.80 -2.38
N SER A 18 29.14 -14.29 -1.21
CA SER A 18 28.23 -13.55 -0.32
C SER A 18 28.76 -12.16 0.07
N ALA A 19 29.32 -11.40 -0.88
CA ALA A 19 29.88 -10.07 -0.59
C ALA A 19 29.60 -8.93 -1.61
N MET A 20 28.67 -9.09 -2.56
CA MET A 20 28.37 -8.00 -3.53
C MET A 20 26.89 -7.62 -3.68
N MET A 21 26.06 -7.85 -2.67
CA MET A 21 24.65 -7.44 -2.66
C MET A 21 24.29 -6.40 -1.59
N ALA A 22 25.27 -5.63 -1.09
CA ALA A 22 25.05 -4.60 -0.08
C ALA A 22 25.02 -3.15 -0.60
N LEU A 23 25.12 -2.91 -1.92
CA LEU A 23 25.14 -1.54 -2.48
C LEU A 23 23.99 -1.20 -3.44
N ALA A 24 22.96 -2.04 -3.59
CA ALA A 24 21.86 -1.78 -4.53
C ALA A 24 20.54 -1.30 -3.89
N GLN A 25 20.42 -1.23 -2.56
CA GLN A 25 19.16 -0.82 -1.89
C GLN A 25 19.13 0.63 -1.35
N GLY A 26 20.13 1.47 -1.66
CA GLY A 26 20.25 2.81 -1.07
C GLY A 26 19.89 4.00 -1.95
N GLY A 27 19.30 3.80 -3.14
CA GLY A 27 19.49 4.74 -4.26
C GLY A 27 18.29 5.49 -4.82
N ARG A 28 17.12 5.56 -4.18
CA ARG A 28 16.02 6.48 -4.57
C ARG A 28 15.27 7.00 -3.35
N GLY A 29 15.86 7.97 -2.66
CA GLY A 29 15.25 8.63 -1.49
C GLY A 29 16.14 9.69 -0.87
N GLY A 30 16.89 10.44 -1.68
CA GLY A 30 17.69 11.54 -1.17
C GLY A 30 16.81 12.71 -0.72
N SER A 31 16.70 12.91 0.60
CA SER A 31 17.04 14.16 1.31
C SER A 31 16.21 14.36 2.59
N GLY A 32 16.83 14.06 3.73
CA GLY A 32 16.89 14.91 4.93
C GLY A 32 15.68 15.75 5.32
N GLY A 33 14.69 15.10 5.92
CA GLY A 33 13.62 15.74 6.68
C GLY A 33 12.48 14.75 6.86
N THR A 34 12.24 14.28 8.09
CA THR A 34 11.05 13.49 8.40
C THR A 34 9.83 14.36 8.08
N ARG A 35 9.27 14.20 6.88
CA ARG A 35 8.11 14.97 6.44
C ARG A 35 6.97 14.64 7.38
N ASP A 36 6.50 15.61 8.16
CA ASP A 36 5.36 15.42 9.05
C ASP A 36 4.14 14.97 8.21
N PRO A 37 3.68 13.72 8.37
CA PRO A 37 2.59 13.19 7.55
C PRO A 37 1.27 13.94 7.81
N LEU A 38 1.16 14.64 8.93
CA LEU A 38 -0.02 15.41 9.33
C LEU A 38 0.07 16.90 8.96
N ALA A 39 1.18 17.37 8.38
CA ALA A 39 1.38 18.79 8.11
C ALA A 39 0.25 19.42 7.29
N GLY A 40 -0.27 18.68 6.29
CA GLY A 40 -1.39 19.13 5.48
C GLY A 40 -2.68 19.31 6.29
N LEU A 41 -2.96 18.34 7.17
CA LEU A 41 -4.13 18.36 8.06
C LEU A 41 -4.01 19.48 9.10
N LYS A 42 -2.86 19.61 9.76
CA LYS A 42 -2.59 20.68 10.73
C LYS A 42 -2.80 22.07 10.13
N ARG A 43 -2.26 22.31 8.92
CA ARG A 43 -2.48 23.56 8.20
C ARG A 43 -3.95 23.81 7.89
N ALA A 44 -4.70 22.79 7.46
CA ALA A 44 -6.13 22.95 7.17
C ALA A 44 -6.94 23.25 8.45
N ILE A 45 -6.60 22.63 9.58
CA ILE A 45 -7.18 22.91 10.90
C ILE A 45 -6.95 24.38 11.28
N THR A 46 -5.72 24.88 11.13
CA THR A 46 -5.41 26.30 11.36
C THR A 46 -6.21 27.23 10.44
N GLN A 47 -6.29 26.92 9.15
CA GLN A 47 -7.05 27.72 8.18
C GLN A 47 -8.56 27.74 8.44
N ALA A 48 -9.06 26.70 9.09
CA ALA A 48 -10.45 26.59 9.51
C ALA A 48 -10.71 27.19 10.90
N GLU A 49 -9.69 27.80 11.54
CA GLU A 49 -9.77 28.36 12.90
C GLU A 49 -10.25 27.33 13.93
N ALA A 50 -9.90 26.06 13.69
CA ALA A 50 -10.29 24.94 14.53
C ALA A 50 -9.27 24.72 15.67
N PRO A 51 -9.67 24.05 16.77
CA PRO A 51 -8.74 23.64 17.81
C PRO A 51 -7.58 22.80 17.24
N ALA A 52 -6.36 23.09 17.65
CA ALA A 52 -5.19 22.31 17.24
C ALA A 52 -5.35 20.83 17.63
N LEU A 53 -4.70 19.93 16.87
CA LEU A 53 -4.62 18.52 17.28
C LEU A 53 -3.86 18.42 18.59
N THR A 54 -4.37 17.60 19.52
CA THR A 54 -3.61 17.24 20.72
C THR A 54 -2.52 16.24 20.37
N ALA A 55 -1.47 16.16 21.20
CA ALA A 55 -0.43 15.14 21.04
C ALA A 55 -1.00 13.71 21.01
N THR A 56 -2.05 13.46 21.79
CA THR A 56 -2.78 12.18 21.81
C THR A 56 -3.47 11.92 20.46
N GLN A 57 -4.15 12.92 19.89
CA GLN A 57 -4.77 12.78 18.57
C GLN A 57 -3.73 12.55 17.47
N GLU A 58 -2.61 13.27 17.51
CA GLU A 58 -1.52 13.06 16.54
C GLU A 58 -0.96 11.65 16.61
N THR A 59 -0.74 11.14 17.82
CA THR A 59 -0.29 9.77 18.05
C THR A 59 -1.31 8.75 17.52
N ALA A 60 -2.59 8.95 17.83
CA ALA A 60 -3.67 8.08 17.36
C ALA A 60 -3.79 8.06 15.83
N ILE A 61 -3.75 9.23 15.18
CA ILE A 61 -3.85 9.31 13.72
C ILE A 61 -2.64 8.66 13.05
N ASN A 62 -1.42 8.85 13.58
CA ASN A 62 -0.23 8.16 13.05
C ASN A 62 -0.30 6.64 13.21
N ALA A 63 -0.84 6.15 14.33
CA ALA A 63 -1.08 4.73 14.54
C ALA A 63 -2.10 4.18 13.52
N LEU A 64 -3.18 4.92 13.24
CA LEU A 64 -4.17 4.55 12.22
C LEU A 64 -3.56 4.49 10.82
N ILE A 65 -2.70 5.45 10.45
CA ILE A 65 -2.00 5.46 9.16
C ILE A 65 -1.08 4.24 9.04
N THR A 66 -0.37 3.88 10.11
CA THR A 66 0.50 2.71 10.13
C THR A 66 -0.30 1.43 9.98
N ALA A 67 -1.36 1.25 10.79
CA ALA A 67 -2.25 0.09 10.71
C ALA A 67 -2.92 -0.04 9.33
N TYR A 68 -3.25 1.08 8.67
CA TYR A 68 -3.75 1.06 7.29
C TYR A 68 -2.71 0.50 6.32
N ARG A 69 -1.45 0.95 6.40
CA ARG A 69 -0.37 0.46 5.53
C ARG A 69 -0.11 -1.02 5.74
N ASP A 70 -0.09 -1.47 6.99
CA ASP A 70 0.11 -2.88 7.35
C ASP A 70 -1.06 -3.77 6.89
N ALA A 71 -2.25 -3.21 6.72
CA ALA A 71 -3.44 -3.92 6.24
C ALA A 71 -3.56 -3.94 4.71
N LEU A 72 -2.72 -3.22 3.97
CA LEU A 72 -2.78 -3.24 2.51
C LEU A 72 -2.27 -4.58 1.97
N PRO A 73 -2.93 -5.15 0.95
CA PRO A 73 -2.41 -6.33 0.28
C PRO A 73 -1.04 -6.03 -0.32
N ASP A 74 -0.09 -6.94 -0.10
CA ASP A 74 1.23 -6.89 -0.73
C ASP A 74 1.10 -6.77 -2.25
N GLU A 75 2.04 -6.04 -2.86
CA GLU A 75 2.10 -5.92 -4.32
C GLU A 75 2.49 -7.24 -4.99
N ALA A 76 3.27 -8.07 -4.29
CA ALA A 76 3.59 -9.43 -4.69
C ALA A 76 2.43 -10.37 -4.34
N ASP A 77 1.55 -10.61 -5.31
CA ASP A 77 0.43 -11.54 -5.16
C ASP A 77 0.70 -12.81 -5.97
N ALA A 78 1.16 -13.86 -5.29
CA ALA A 78 1.55 -15.12 -5.93
C ALA A 78 0.42 -15.77 -6.75
N ALA A 79 -0.84 -15.58 -6.33
CA ALA A 79 -1.99 -16.11 -7.07
C ALA A 79 -2.24 -15.34 -8.37
N LEU A 80 -2.08 -14.01 -8.34
CA LEU A 80 -2.16 -13.16 -9.53
C LEU A 80 -0.99 -13.41 -10.49
N GLU A 81 0.22 -13.63 -9.97
CA GLU A 81 1.40 -14.01 -10.76
C GLU A 81 1.19 -15.36 -11.45
N THR A 82 0.80 -16.38 -10.68
CA THR A 82 0.46 -17.71 -11.23
C THR A 82 -0.60 -17.63 -12.33
N ALA A 83 -1.64 -16.82 -12.14
CA ALA A 83 -2.70 -16.66 -13.13
C ALA A 83 -2.22 -15.93 -14.40
N ARG A 84 -1.28 -14.99 -14.29
CA ARG A 84 -0.63 -14.33 -15.43
C ARG A 84 0.25 -15.30 -16.21
N ASP A 85 1.06 -16.09 -15.52
CA ASP A 85 1.91 -17.11 -16.16
C ASP A 85 1.05 -18.14 -16.92
N ALA A 86 -0.07 -18.57 -16.31
CA ALA A 86 -1.01 -19.48 -16.95
C ALA A 86 -1.68 -18.86 -18.20
N TYR A 87 -1.99 -17.56 -18.14
CA TYR A 87 -2.54 -16.82 -19.27
C TYR A 87 -1.53 -16.77 -20.44
N GLU A 88 -0.30 -16.38 -20.16
CA GLU A 88 0.78 -16.30 -21.16
C GLU A 88 1.07 -17.66 -21.78
N ALA A 89 1.17 -18.72 -20.96
CA ALA A 89 1.35 -20.09 -21.45
C ALA A 89 0.20 -20.54 -22.35
N ALA A 90 -1.05 -20.21 -22.01
CA ALA A 90 -2.21 -20.54 -22.83
C ALA A 90 -2.21 -19.82 -24.18
N LEU A 91 -1.77 -18.56 -24.22
CA LEU A 91 -1.61 -17.80 -25.46
C LEU A 91 -0.53 -18.42 -26.36
N LEU A 92 0.62 -18.78 -25.81
CA LEU A 92 1.71 -19.43 -26.56
C LEU A 92 1.29 -20.80 -27.11
N ALA A 93 0.41 -21.51 -26.40
CA ALA A 93 -0.15 -22.79 -26.84
C ALA A 93 -1.34 -22.65 -27.82
N GLY A 94 -1.82 -21.43 -28.12
CA GLY A 94 -3.02 -21.21 -28.93
C GLY A 94 -4.31 -21.75 -28.30
N ASN A 95 -4.34 -21.91 -26.96
CA ASN A 95 -5.46 -22.48 -26.24
C ASN A 95 -6.39 -21.38 -25.70
N GLN A 96 -7.37 -20.99 -26.51
CA GLN A 96 -8.32 -19.93 -26.17
C GLN A 96 -9.10 -20.20 -24.88
N THR A 97 -9.55 -21.44 -24.66
CA THR A 97 -10.34 -21.78 -23.47
C THR A 97 -9.53 -21.60 -22.20
N ALA A 98 -8.28 -22.07 -22.18
CA ALA A 98 -7.39 -21.90 -21.04
C ALA A 98 -7.02 -20.42 -20.80
N ALA A 99 -6.80 -19.64 -21.86
CA ALA A 99 -6.54 -18.21 -21.76
C ALA A 99 -7.74 -17.48 -21.13
N ASN A 100 -8.97 -17.79 -21.55
CA ASN A 100 -10.17 -17.19 -20.95
C ASN A 100 -10.30 -17.54 -19.46
N THR A 101 -10.05 -18.81 -19.08
CA THR A 101 -10.07 -19.22 -17.67
C THR A 101 -9.04 -18.46 -16.82
N ALA A 102 -7.81 -18.31 -17.31
CA ALA A 102 -6.78 -17.56 -16.60
C ALA A 102 -7.11 -16.05 -16.51
N ALA A 103 -7.71 -15.46 -17.55
CA ALA A 103 -8.19 -14.09 -17.53
C ALA A 103 -9.27 -13.87 -16.46
N ASP A 104 -10.23 -14.80 -16.33
CA ASP A 104 -11.26 -14.74 -15.29
C ASP A 104 -10.65 -14.80 -13.88
N GLN A 105 -9.61 -15.62 -13.69
CA GLN A 105 -8.87 -15.71 -12.42
C GLN A 105 -8.14 -14.40 -12.09
N ILE A 106 -7.48 -13.79 -13.08
CA ILE A 106 -6.84 -12.48 -12.93
C ILE A 106 -7.87 -11.43 -12.50
N ALA A 107 -8.99 -11.33 -13.21
CA ALA A 107 -10.05 -10.38 -12.91
C ALA A 107 -10.63 -10.58 -11.51
N ALA A 108 -10.92 -11.83 -11.13
CA ALA A 108 -11.41 -12.17 -9.80
C ALA A 108 -10.41 -11.76 -8.70
N ARG A 109 -9.10 -12.04 -8.89
CA ARG A 109 -8.09 -11.67 -7.91
C ARG A 109 -7.92 -10.15 -7.78
N GLN A 110 -7.93 -9.43 -8.90
CA GLN A 110 -7.90 -7.97 -8.91
C GLN A 110 -9.10 -7.36 -8.17
N ALA A 111 -10.30 -7.94 -8.34
CA ALA A 111 -11.50 -7.50 -7.64
C ALA A 111 -11.39 -7.70 -6.11
N VAL A 112 -10.80 -8.81 -5.66
CA VAL A 112 -10.55 -9.05 -4.22
C VAL A 112 -9.58 -8.03 -3.66
N LEU A 113 -8.46 -7.79 -4.35
CA LEU A 113 -7.43 -6.84 -3.90
C LEU A 113 -7.97 -5.41 -3.88
N SER A 114 -8.72 -4.99 -4.89
CA SER A 114 -9.34 -3.66 -4.94
C SER A 114 -10.38 -3.48 -3.82
N ALA A 115 -11.21 -4.50 -3.57
CA ALA A 115 -12.17 -4.48 -2.47
C ALA A 115 -11.48 -4.37 -1.11
N ALA A 116 -10.37 -5.10 -0.88
CA ALA A 116 -9.59 -5.00 0.35
C ALA A 116 -9.04 -3.58 0.56
N ARG A 117 -8.42 -2.97 -0.47
CA ARG A 117 -7.91 -1.59 -0.42
C ARG A 117 -9.03 -0.58 -0.16
N LEU A 118 -10.18 -0.72 -0.81
CA LEU A 118 -11.31 0.17 -0.62
C LEU A 118 -11.85 0.11 0.81
N LYS A 119 -11.99 -1.10 1.37
CA LYS A 119 -12.42 -1.30 2.76
C LYS A 119 -11.43 -0.72 3.76
N ALA A 120 -10.12 -0.96 3.57
CA ALA A 120 -9.08 -0.40 4.42
C ALA A 120 -9.08 1.14 4.38
N SER A 121 -9.23 1.73 3.19
CA SER A 121 -9.27 3.19 3.00
C SER A 121 -10.52 3.81 3.65
N ALA A 122 -11.67 3.17 3.51
CA ALA A 122 -12.91 3.59 4.17
C ALA A 122 -12.76 3.56 5.70
N LYS A 123 -12.20 2.48 6.25
CA LYS A 123 -11.92 2.37 7.68
C LYS A 123 -11.01 3.48 8.19
N LEU A 124 -9.85 3.67 7.55
CA LEU A 124 -8.92 4.75 7.91
C LEU A 124 -9.62 6.11 7.91
N THR A 125 -10.36 6.41 6.85
CA THR A 125 -11.08 7.68 6.70
C THR A 125 -12.08 7.89 7.85
N LEU A 126 -12.89 6.88 8.15
CA LEU A 126 -13.88 6.94 9.23
C LEU A 126 -13.22 7.14 10.59
N ASP A 127 -12.14 6.41 10.89
CA ASP A 127 -11.44 6.48 12.17
C ASP A 127 -10.76 7.84 12.38
N ILE A 128 -10.18 8.43 11.32
CA ILE A 128 -9.61 9.79 11.38
C ILE A 128 -10.72 10.83 11.57
N LEU A 129 -11.82 10.73 10.82
CA LEU A 129 -12.96 11.64 11.00
C LEU A 129 -13.57 11.53 12.40
N ALA A 130 -13.59 10.35 13.00
CA ALA A 130 -13.99 10.16 14.39
C ALA A 130 -13.05 10.89 15.36
N ASN A 131 -11.73 10.77 15.17
CA ASN A 131 -10.73 11.51 15.96
C ASN A 131 -10.92 13.04 15.85
N LEU A 132 -11.15 13.56 14.64
CA LEU A 132 -11.40 14.98 14.40
C LEU A 132 -12.73 15.45 14.97
N ARG A 133 -13.74 14.58 15.02
CA ARG A 133 -15.03 14.88 15.65
C ARG A 133 -14.87 15.02 17.16
N THR A 134 -14.21 14.05 17.80
CA THR A 134 -13.98 14.05 19.25
C THR A 134 -13.15 15.25 19.71
N GLY A 135 -12.17 15.71 18.93
CA GLY A 135 -11.41 16.91 19.25
C GLY A 135 -12.03 18.24 18.80
N GLY A 136 -13.24 18.22 18.23
CA GLY A 136 -13.96 19.43 17.82
C GLY A 136 -13.47 20.08 16.51
N GLN A 137 -12.55 19.45 15.77
CA GLN A 137 -12.02 19.99 14.52
C GLN A 137 -12.95 19.81 13.33
N LEU A 138 -13.75 18.73 13.31
CA LEU A 138 -14.50 18.33 12.13
C LEU A 138 -15.55 19.36 11.69
N THR A 139 -16.26 19.97 12.63
CA THR A 139 -17.30 20.97 12.32
C THR A 139 -16.71 22.19 11.62
N ALA A 140 -15.64 22.76 12.18
CA ALA A 140 -14.95 23.91 11.60
C ALA A 140 -14.36 23.60 10.22
N LEU A 141 -13.79 22.41 10.03
CA LEU A 141 -13.31 21.95 8.72
C LEU A 141 -14.43 21.88 7.68
N ASN A 142 -15.60 21.35 8.03
CA ASN A 142 -16.76 21.28 7.13
C ASN A 142 -17.41 22.65 6.87
N THR A 143 -17.27 23.60 7.79
CA THR A 143 -17.70 25.00 7.56
C THR A 143 -16.77 25.71 6.58
N LYS A 144 -15.45 25.46 6.68
CA LYS A 144 -14.44 26.13 5.86
C LYS A 144 -14.28 25.51 4.47
N PHE A 145 -14.43 24.19 4.36
CA PHE A 145 -14.14 23.43 3.15
C PHE A 145 -15.33 22.56 2.75
N THR A 146 -15.41 22.18 1.46
CA THR A 146 -16.42 21.21 1.01
C THR A 146 -16.14 19.81 1.60
N ALA A 147 -17.16 18.97 1.66
CA ALA A 147 -17.01 17.59 2.13
C ALA A 147 -15.97 16.81 1.30
N GLU A 148 -15.93 17.02 -0.02
CA GLU A 148 -14.94 16.41 -0.92
C GLU A 148 -13.52 16.86 -0.55
N ARG A 149 -13.35 18.16 -0.23
CA ARG A 149 -12.05 18.68 0.15
C ARG A 149 -11.56 18.11 1.48
N VAL A 150 -12.45 17.98 2.47
CA VAL A 150 -12.13 17.35 3.77
C VAL A 150 -11.78 15.88 3.59
N LEU A 151 -12.55 15.13 2.78
CA LEU A 151 -12.27 13.73 2.49
C LEU A 151 -10.95 13.56 1.72
N SER A 152 -10.66 14.42 0.74
CA SER A 152 -9.40 14.44 0.00
C SER A 152 -8.21 14.67 0.94
N LEU A 153 -8.33 15.62 1.88
CA LEU A 153 -7.33 15.89 2.89
C LEU A 153 -7.04 14.66 3.75
N VAL A 154 -8.07 14.02 4.28
CA VAL A 154 -7.92 12.81 5.12
C VAL A 154 -7.29 11.66 4.34
N ARG A 155 -7.71 11.42 3.09
CA ARG A 155 -7.15 10.36 2.24
C ARG A 155 -5.68 10.61 1.88
N SER A 156 -5.27 11.88 1.76
CA SER A 156 -3.88 12.24 1.43
C SER A 156 -2.87 11.82 2.50
N LEU A 157 -3.31 11.67 3.75
CA LEU A 157 -2.46 11.26 4.88
C LEU A 157 -1.87 9.87 4.69
N ALA A 158 -2.55 9.02 3.93
CA ALA A 158 -2.11 7.66 3.63
C ALA A 158 -1.14 7.56 2.45
N GLY A 159 -0.69 8.69 1.88
CA GLY A 159 0.13 8.70 0.66
C GLY A 159 -0.69 8.75 -0.63
N GLY A 160 -2.01 8.92 -0.54
CA GLY A 160 -2.87 9.21 -1.68
C GLY A 160 -2.68 10.63 -2.17
N GLY A 161 -1.65 10.86 -3.00
CA GLY A 161 -1.60 12.05 -3.85
C GLY A 161 -2.91 12.16 -4.62
N GLY A 162 -3.51 13.36 -4.65
CA GLY A 162 -4.84 13.58 -5.21
C GLY A 162 -4.99 12.96 -6.61
N PHE A 163 -6.20 12.49 -6.90
CA PHE A 163 -6.67 12.36 -8.27
C PHE A 163 -6.46 13.72 -8.96
N GLY A 164 -5.39 13.81 -9.74
CA GLY A 164 -4.86 15.03 -10.31
C GLY A 164 -3.70 14.65 -11.22
N GLY A 165 -3.99 13.77 -12.17
CA GLY A 165 -3.15 13.60 -13.34
C GLY A 165 -2.98 14.97 -14.00
N ARG A 166 -1.72 15.28 -14.32
CA ARG A 166 -1.44 16.25 -15.38
C ARG A 166 -2.04 15.69 -16.65
N ASP A 167 -2.96 16.44 -17.24
CA ASP A 167 -3.12 16.67 -18.67
C ASP A 167 -3.68 18.10 -18.83
#